data_AF-A0A383E4W4-F1
#
_entry.id   AF-A0A383E4W4-F1
#
_cell.length_a   1.000
_cell.length_b   1.000
_cell.length_c   1.000
_cell.angle_alpha   90.00
_cell.angle_beta   90.00
_cell.angle_gamma   90.00
#
_symmetry.space_group_name_H-M   'P 1'
#
loop_
_entity.id
_entity.type
_entity.pdbx_description
1 polymer ?
#
loop_
_entity_poly.entity_id
_entity_poly.type
_entity_poly.pdbx_seq_one_letter_code
_entity_poly.pdbx_strand_id
1 'polypeptide(L)'
;LENHYSDMQDIEFTIQEGKLWMLQTRVGKRNGAAAIKMAVDMVREGMINKQIALMRVKPDQLDELLHPMLDSQAEQKAMLLAKGLPAGPGGATGQIVFTADDAESWHNNGDKVILIREETSPEDVHGMHAAEAILTAKGGMTSHAALVARGWGKCCIVGCGDLHINFHAKEVQIGDQLLREGDWITMNGTLGKIYSGQVDLIPADPDTHPEYKELMTWADEVRILNIRTNAE
;
A
#
# COMPACT_ATOMS: atom_id res chain seq x y z
N LEU A 1 -24.84 -10.93 -18.39
CA LEU A 1 -24.81 -10.71 -16.93
C LEU A 1 -24.37 -9.29 -16.61
N GLU A 2 -23.27 -8.82 -17.20
CA GLU A 2 -22.80 -7.43 -17.03
C GLU A 2 -23.86 -6.38 -17.42
N ASN A 3 -24.58 -6.53 -18.54
CA ASN A 3 -25.70 -5.61 -18.87
C ASN A 3 -26.81 -5.57 -17.80
N HIS A 4 -27.00 -6.66 -17.04
CA HIS A 4 -28.06 -6.73 -16.02
C HIS A 4 -27.60 -6.16 -14.68
N TYR A 5 -26.39 -6.49 -14.25
CA TYR A 5 -25.80 -6.02 -13.00
C TYR A 5 -25.04 -4.68 -13.15
N SER A 6 -24.88 -4.24 -14.40
CA SER A 6 -24.07 -3.11 -14.85
C SER A 6 -22.62 -3.15 -14.36
N ASP A 7 -22.07 -4.29 -13.94
CA ASP A 7 -20.74 -4.41 -13.32
C ASP A 7 -20.07 -5.73 -13.73
N MET A 8 -18.74 -5.80 -13.65
CA MET A 8 -17.96 -7.00 -13.98
C MET A 8 -18.31 -8.15 -13.04
N GLN A 9 -18.50 -9.33 -13.64
CA GLN A 9 -18.96 -10.52 -12.93
C GLN A 9 -17.87 -11.59 -12.86
N ASP A 10 -17.64 -12.08 -11.66
CA ASP A 10 -16.97 -13.35 -11.39
C ASP A 10 -18.04 -14.46 -11.47
N ILE A 11 -17.85 -15.41 -12.38
CA ILE A 11 -18.85 -16.42 -12.73
C ILE A 11 -18.30 -17.83 -12.59
N GLU A 12 -19.15 -18.74 -12.13
CA GLU A 12 -18.88 -20.17 -12.13
C GLU A 12 -19.91 -20.86 -13.02
N PHE A 13 -19.43 -21.71 -13.93
CA PHE A 13 -20.27 -22.47 -14.84
C PHE A 13 -19.72 -23.87 -15.03
N THR A 14 -20.58 -24.80 -15.45
CA THR A 14 -20.18 -26.14 -15.88
C THR A 14 -20.79 -26.51 -17.21
N ILE A 15 -20.13 -27.39 -17.96
CA ILE A 15 -20.67 -27.97 -19.18
C ILE A 15 -20.84 -29.46 -18.93
N GLN A 16 -22.09 -29.92 -18.95
CA GLN A 16 -22.44 -31.34 -18.77
C GLN A 16 -23.11 -31.83 -20.05
N GLU A 17 -22.51 -32.84 -20.69
CA GLU A 17 -23.03 -33.47 -21.91
C GLU A 17 -23.32 -32.45 -23.03
N GLY A 18 -22.43 -31.46 -23.20
CA GLY A 18 -22.58 -30.40 -24.19
C GLY A 18 -23.58 -29.29 -23.82
N LYS A 19 -24.20 -29.35 -22.62
CA LYS A 19 -25.09 -28.32 -22.11
C LYS A 19 -24.40 -27.43 -21.08
N LEU A 20 -24.40 -26.12 -21.32
CA LEU A 20 -23.89 -25.10 -20.41
C LEU A 20 -24.87 -24.84 -19.26
N TRP A 21 -24.37 -24.79 -18.03
CA TRP A 21 -25.10 -24.43 -16.82
C TRP A 21 -24.35 -23.35 -16.04
N MET A 22 -25.04 -22.28 -15.69
CA MET A 22 -24.52 -21.24 -14.78
C MET A 22 -24.76 -21.66 -13.34
N LEU A 23 -23.71 -21.66 -12.52
CA LEU A 23 -23.76 -22.09 -11.11
C LEU A 23 -23.79 -20.90 -10.16
N GLN A 24 -22.92 -19.91 -10.39
CA GLN A 24 -22.80 -18.73 -9.55
C GLN A 24 -22.43 -17.50 -10.40
N THR A 25 -22.88 -16.33 -9.95
CA THR A 25 -22.40 -15.02 -10.43
C THR A 25 -22.33 -14.08 -9.24
N ARG A 26 -21.28 -13.27 -9.19
CA ARG A 26 -21.13 -12.20 -8.20
C ARG A 26 -20.29 -11.08 -8.79
N VAL A 27 -20.32 -9.91 -8.16
CA VAL A 27 -19.39 -8.83 -8.49
C VAL A 27 -17.95 -9.32 -8.30
N GLY A 28 -17.14 -9.23 -9.34
CA GLY A 28 -15.77 -9.73 -9.31
C GLY A 28 -14.86 -8.85 -8.44
N LYS A 29 -13.97 -9.52 -7.69
CA LYS A 29 -12.89 -8.83 -6.97
C LYS A 29 -11.85 -8.32 -7.97
N ARG A 30 -11.23 -7.18 -7.66
CA ARG A 30 -10.34 -6.45 -8.55
C ARG A 30 -9.43 -5.52 -7.75
N ASN A 31 -8.22 -5.30 -8.25
CA ASN A 31 -7.31 -4.28 -7.74
C ASN A 31 -7.75 -2.88 -8.19
N GLY A 32 -7.07 -1.85 -7.70
CA GLY A 32 -7.40 -0.46 -7.97
C GLY A 32 -7.32 -0.08 -9.45
N ALA A 33 -6.22 -0.46 -10.11
CA ALA A 33 -6.04 -0.22 -11.54
C ALA A 33 -7.20 -0.78 -12.38
N ALA A 34 -7.59 -2.04 -12.12
CA ALA A 34 -8.70 -2.68 -12.82
C ALA A 34 -10.06 -2.06 -12.45
N ALA A 35 -10.26 -1.66 -11.18
CA ALA A 35 -11.49 -0.99 -10.75
C ALA A 35 -11.72 0.33 -11.50
N ILE A 36 -10.67 1.16 -11.60
CA ILE A 36 -10.71 2.46 -12.26
C ILE A 36 -10.93 2.29 -13.76
N LYS A 37 -10.11 1.44 -14.40
CA LYS A 37 -10.22 1.16 -15.83
C LYS A 37 -11.64 0.72 -16.21
N MET A 38 -12.15 -0.27 -15.49
CA MET A 38 -13.48 -0.81 -15.72
C MET A 38 -14.58 0.25 -15.50
N ALA A 39 -14.49 1.05 -14.42
CA ALA A 39 -15.48 2.09 -14.15
C ALA A 39 -15.52 3.14 -15.28
N VAL A 40 -14.36 3.52 -15.81
CA VAL A 40 -14.27 4.48 -16.91
C VAL A 40 -14.77 3.88 -18.23
N ASP A 41 -14.35 2.67 -18.57
CA ASP A 41 -14.76 1.99 -19.80
C ASP A 41 -16.28 1.75 -19.80
N MET A 42 -16.90 1.38 -18.67
CA MET A 42 -18.36 1.23 -18.55
C MET A 42 -19.14 2.54 -18.76
N VAL A 43 -18.56 3.69 -18.43
CA VAL A 43 -19.16 5.00 -18.75
C VAL A 43 -19.05 5.28 -20.24
N ARG A 44 -17.87 5.03 -20.85
CA ARG A 44 -17.63 5.21 -22.29
C ARG A 44 -18.56 4.34 -23.13
N GLU A 45 -18.87 3.15 -22.65
CA GLU A 45 -19.80 2.20 -23.26
C GLU A 45 -21.29 2.54 -22.98
N GLY A 46 -21.56 3.56 -22.15
CA GLY A 46 -22.92 3.97 -21.80
C GLY A 46 -23.66 3.00 -20.86
N MET A 47 -22.96 2.05 -20.24
CA MET A 47 -23.54 1.10 -19.29
C MET A 47 -23.89 1.75 -17.94
N ILE A 48 -23.09 2.72 -17.51
CA ILE A 48 -23.28 3.47 -16.26
C ILE A 48 -23.02 4.96 -16.47
N ASN A 49 -23.47 5.79 -15.54
CA ASN A 49 -23.15 7.21 -15.53
C ASN A 49 -21.91 7.50 -14.66
N LYS A 50 -21.35 8.72 -14.78
CA LYS A 50 -20.16 9.16 -14.03
C LYS A 50 -20.33 9.02 -12.50
N GLN A 51 -21.52 9.27 -11.97
CA GLN A 51 -21.79 9.18 -10.52
C GLN A 51 -21.67 7.74 -10.01
N ILE A 52 -22.20 6.77 -10.76
CA ILE A 52 -22.07 5.35 -10.44
C ILE A 52 -20.61 4.91 -10.54
N ALA A 53 -19.87 5.37 -11.55
CA ALA A 53 -18.44 5.08 -11.69
C ALA A 53 -17.64 5.57 -10.47
N LEU A 54 -17.87 6.80 -10.03
CA LEU A 54 -17.21 7.38 -8.85
C LEU A 54 -17.51 6.59 -7.56
N MET A 55 -18.75 6.14 -7.38
CA MET A 55 -19.14 5.36 -6.19
C MET A 55 -18.63 3.92 -6.19
N ARG A 56 -18.18 3.40 -7.34
CA ARG A 56 -17.68 2.02 -7.47
C ARG A 56 -16.22 1.87 -7.13
N VAL A 57 -15.43 2.90 -7.38
CA VAL A 57 -14.00 2.90 -7.03
C VAL A 57 -13.89 3.28 -5.56
N LYS A 58 -13.39 2.37 -4.74
CA LYS A 58 -13.18 2.66 -3.32
C LYS A 58 -11.98 3.60 -3.14
N PRO A 59 -11.95 4.46 -2.11
CA PRO A 59 -10.80 5.32 -1.83
C PRO A 59 -9.48 4.53 -1.72
N ASP A 60 -9.45 3.45 -0.94
CA ASP A 60 -8.26 2.61 -0.76
C ASP A 60 -7.73 2.00 -2.07
N GLN A 61 -8.58 1.87 -3.09
CA GLN A 61 -8.18 1.40 -4.42
C GLN A 61 -7.48 2.48 -5.24
N LEU A 62 -7.67 3.76 -4.92
CA LEU A 62 -6.87 4.84 -5.50
C LEU A 62 -5.44 4.80 -4.95
N ASP A 63 -5.29 4.50 -3.66
CA ASP A 63 -3.96 4.42 -3.01
C ASP A 63 -3.06 3.36 -3.68
N GLU A 64 -3.65 2.25 -4.14
CA GLU A 64 -2.92 1.21 -4.90
C GLU A 64 -2.28 1.72 -6.21
N LEU A 65 -2.78 2.83 -6.78
CA LEU A 65 -2.17 3.47 -7.96
C LEU A 65 -1.19 4.59 -7.60
N LEU A 66 -1.26 5.12 -6.38
CA LEU A 66 -0.48 6.28 -5.94
C LEU A 66 0.81 5.87 -5.21
N HIS A 67 0.85 4.64 -4.68
CA HIS A 67 1.99 4.12 -3.93
C HIS A 67 2.48 2.81 -4.54
N PRO A 68 3.80 2.55 -4.57
CA PRO A 68 4.32 1.23 -4.94
C PRO A 68 3.65 0.15 -4.10
N MET A 69 3.37 -1.02 -4.67
CA MET A 69 2.70 -2.13 -3.96
C MET A 69 3.51 -3.41 -4.11
N LEU A 70 3.39 -4.34 -3.17
CA LEU A 70 4.00 -5.67 -3.34
C LEU A 70 3.27 -6.44 -4.45
N ASP A 71 4.03 -7.19 -5.26
CA ASP A 71 3.41 -8.17 -6.14
C ASP A 71 2.72 -9.26 -5.32
N SER A 72 1.44 -9.52 -5.62
CA SER A 72 0.62 -10.46 -4.83
C SER A 72 1.14 -11.91 -4.85
N GLN A 73 1.79 -12.34 -5.94
CA GLN A 73 2.34 -13.69 -6.02
C GLN A 73 3.66 -13.79 -5.25
N ALA A 74 4.48 -12.74 -5.31
CA ALA A 74 5.70 -12.64 -4.53
C ALA A 74 5.40 -12.56 -3.03
N GLU A 75 4.40 -11.76 -2.64
CA GLU A 75 3.95 -11.59 -1.24
C GLU A 75 3.46 -12.92 -0.63
N GLN A 76 2.79 -13.78 -1.41
CA GLN A 76 2.33 -15.09 -0.93
C GLN A 76 3.47 -16.08 -0.66
N LYS A 77 4.61 -15.93 -1.34
CA LYS A 77 5.79 -16.79 -1.18
C LYS A 77 6.76 -16.25 -0.13
N ALA A 78 6.65 -14.97 0.21
CA ALA A 78 7.53 -14.30 1.15
C ALA A 78 7.31 -14.80 2.58
N MET A 79 8.40 -14.88 3.34
CA MET A 79 8.35 -15.26 4.75
C MET A 79 7.83 -14.08 5.58
N LEU A 80 6.61 -14.20 6.10
CA LEU A 80 6.02 -13.22 7.01
C LEU A 80 6.77 -13.24 8.35
N LEU A 81 7.25 -12.08 8.79
CA LEU A 81 7.96 -11.91 10.05
C LEU A 81 7.01 -11.50 11.18
N ALA A 82 6.23 -10.44 10.96
CA ALA A 82 5.27 -9.92 11.93
C ALA A 82 4.18 -9.08 11.26
N LYS A 83 3.21 -8.65 12.06
CA LYS A 83 2.13 -7.75 11.64
C LYS A 83 1.93 -6.64 12.67
N GLY A 84 1.92 -5.39 12.21
CA GLY A 84 1.59 -4.21 13.00
C GLY A 84 0.35 -3.48 12.49
N LEU A 85 0.20 -2.22 12.88
CA LEU A 85 -0.89 -1.35 12.44
C LEU A 85 -0.52 -0.64 11.12
N PRO A 86 -1.38 -0.69 10.09
CA PRO A 86 -1.14 -0.08 8.78
C PRO A 86 -1.31 1.45 8.85
N ALA A 87 -0.22 2.18 9.12
CA ALA A 87 -0.28 3.63 9.36
C ALA A 87 -0.17 4.47 8.08
N GLY A 88 0.67 4.02 7.15
CA GLY A 88 0.90 4.64 5.83
C GLY A 88 0.84 3.59 4.72
N PRO A 89 0.09 3.82 3.63
CA PRO A 89 -0.12 2.84 2.57
C PRO A 89 1.16 2.61 1.74
N GLY A 90 1.14 1.55 0.94
CA GLY A 90 2.20 1.23 0.00
C GLY A 90 3.13 0.12 0.45
N GLY A 91 4.07 -0.20 -0.43
CA GLY A 91 5.06 -1.25 -0.34
C GLY A 91 6.45 -0.65 -0.41
N ALA A 92 7.33 -1.10 0.47
CA ALA A 92 8.69 -0.59 0.54
C ALA A 92 9.67 -1.70 0.90
N THR A 93 10.82 -1.71 0.23
CA THR A 93 11.90 -2.69 0.41
C THR A 93 13.19 -1.93 0.65
N GLY A 94 13.90 -2.28 1.72
CA GLY A 94 15.10 -1.58 2.12
C GLY A 94 15.89 -2.31 3.20
N GLN A 95 17.07 -1.79 3.49
CA GLN A 95 17.95 -2.27 4.53
C GLN A 95 17.60 -1.66 5.87
N ILE A 96 17.66 -2.46 6.93
CA ILE A 96 17.35 -2.01 8.29
C ILE A 96 18.39 -1.00 8.77
N VAL A 97 17.92 0.12 9.31
CA VAL A 97 18.71 1.09 10.09
C VAL A 97 17.97 1.46 11.37
N PHE A 98 18.71 1.79 12.43
CA PHE A 98 18.13 2.03 13.77
C PHE A 98 18.16 3.48 14.24
N THR A 99 18.85 4.35 13.50
CA THR A 99 18.99 5.78 13.83
C THR A 99 18.61 6.64 12.62
N ALA A 100 18.11 7.84 12.89
CA ALA A 100 17.75 8.78 11.83
C ALA A 100 18.98 9.27 11.05
N ASP A 101 20.12 9.44 11.72
CA ASP A 101 21.38 9.85 11.10
C ASP A 101 21.92 8.77 10.15
N ASP A 102 21.86 7.49 10.55
CA ASP A 102 22.24 6.37 9.68
C ASP A 102 21.31 6.31 8.45
N ALA A 103 19.99 6.52 8.65
CA ALA A 103 19.03 6.54 7.55
C ALA A 103 19.34 7.64 6.52
N GLU A 104 19.64 8.86 6.97
CA GLU A 104 20.03 9.96 6.09
C GLU A 104 21.38 9.69 5.40
N SER A 105 22.38 9.20 6.14
CA SER A 105 23.69 8.91 5.57
C SER A 105 23.62 7.82 4.48
N TRP A 106 22.86 6.76 4.70
CA TRP A 106 22.73 5.65 3.75
C TRP A 106 21.91 6.07 2.53
N HIS A 107 20.83 6.84 2.73
CA HIS A 107 20.07 7.44 1.64
C HIS A 107 20.96 8.30 0.73
N ASN A 108 21.83 9.14 1.33
CA ASN A 108 22.77 9.98 0.58
C ASN A 108 23.82 9.16 -0.20
N ASN A 109 24.09 7.92 0.21
CA ASN A 109 24.93 6.98 -0.53
C ASN A 109 24.17 6.23 -1.64
N GLY A 110 22.85 6.41 -1.73
CA GLY A 110 21.98 5.77 -2.72
C GLY A 110 21.35 4.46 -2.24
N ASP A 111 21.53 4.11 -0.96
CA ASP A 111 20.95 2.89 -0.39
C ASP A 111 19.48 3.12 -0.01
N LYS A 112 18.67 2.07 -0.19
CA LYS A 112 17.27 2.06 0.25
C LYS A 112 17.21 1.58 1.69
N VAL A 113 16.63 2.37 2.58
CA VAL A 113 16.62 2.07 4.02
C VAL A 113 15.23 2.03 4.62
N ILE A 114 15.07 1.20 5.65
CA ILE A 114 13.88 1.11 6.49
C ILE A 114 14.29 1.47 7.92
N LEU A 115 13.73 2.56 8.43
CA LEU A 115 14.02 3.05 9.76
C LEU A 115 13.19 2.28 10.79
N ILE A 116 13.86 1.52 11.65
CA ILE A 116 13.24 0.80 12.77
C ILE A 116 13.51 1.54 14.08
N ARG A 117 12.44 1.89 14.80
CA ARG A 117 12.51 2.61 16.08
C ARG A 117 11.55 2.00 17.10
N GLU A 118 11.75 2.26 18.39
CA GLU A 118 10.70 1.94 19.38
C GLU A 118 9.49 2.86 19.16
N GLU A 119 9.76 4.16 19.13
CA GLU A 119 8.87 5.26 18.80
C GLU A 119 9.70 6.31 18.06
N THR A 120 9.08 7.18 17.27
CA THR A 120 9.77 8.33 16.65
C THR A 120 9.44 9.61 17.38
N SER A 121 10.36 10.57 17.31
CA SER A 121 10.17 11.94 17.82
C SER A 121 10.47 12.97 16.72
N PRO A 122 10.22 14.27 16.94
CA PRO A 122 10.57 15.33 15.99
C PRO A 122 12.06 15.37 15.61
N GLU A 123 12.95 14.81 16.42
CA GLU A 123 14.38 14.74 16.11
C GLU A 123 14.71 13.65 15.07
N ASP A 124 13.78 12.74 14.78
CA ASP A 124 13.96 11.68 13.80
C ASP A 124 13.50 12.08 12.38
N VAL A 125 12.97 13.29 12.18
CA VAL A 125 12.27 13.73 10.96
C VAL A 125 13.16 13.63 9.71
N HIS A 126 14.44 13.98 9.79
CA HIS A 126 15.38 13.88 8.66
C HIS A 126 15.56 12.43 8.20
N GLY A 127 15.78 11.51 9.14
CA GLY A 127 15.90 10.09 8.83
C GLY A 127 14.59 9.45 8.37
N MET A 128 13.46 9.87 8.96
CA MET A 128 12.12 9.43 8.52
C MET A 128 11.84 9.86 7.08
N HIS A 129 12.27 11.06 6.70
CA HIS A 129 12.12 11.56 5.34
C HIS A 129 13.03 10.81 4.34
N ALA A 130 14.26 10.50 4.76
CA ALA A 130 15.24 9.76 3.96
C ALA A 130 14.85 8.29 3.74
N ALA A 131 14.20 7.65 4.71
CA ALA A 131 13.83 6.23 4.64
C ALA A 131 12.70 5.93 3.64
N GLU A 132 12.73 4.74 3.03
CA GLU A 132 11.65 4.22 2.18
C GLU A 132 10.41 3.85 3.01
N ALA A 133 10.64 3.39 4.24
CA ALA A 133 9.59 3.05 5.19
C ALA A 133 10.01 3.26 6.63
N ILE A 134 9.00 3.38 7.50
CA ILE A 134 9.18 3.54 8.94
C ILE A 134 8.43 2.42 9.67
N LEU A 135 9.15 1.70 10.53
CA LEU A 135 8.62 0.63 11.36
C LEU A 135 8.82 0.97 12.84
N THR A 136 7.74 0.92 13.62
CA THR A 136 7.82 1.17 15.07
C THR A 136 7.24 0.05 15.92
N ALA A 137 7.90 -0.23 17.05
CA ALA A 137 7.44 -1.23 18.02
C ALA A 137 6.20 -0.76 18.79
N LYS A 138 6.13 0.54 19.10
CA LYS A 138 5.05 1.17 19.85
C LYS A 138 4.36 2.25 19.01
N GLY A 139 3.31 2.85 19.58
CA GLY A 139 2.51 3.89 18.92
C GLY A 139 1.26 3.34 18.22
N GLY A 140 0.24 4.19 18.13
CA GLY A 140 -1.01 3.89 17.43
C GLY A 140 -1.14 4.66 16.11
N MET A 141 -2.33 4.58 15.49
CA MET A 141 -2.64 5.25 14.21
C MET A 141 -2.56 6.79 14.25
N THR A 142 -2.45 7.37 15.44
CA THR A 142 -2.30 8.82 15.68
C THR A 142 -0.94 9.17 16.30
N SER A 143 0.03 8.25 16.26
CA SER A 143 1.39 8.51 16.73
C SER A 143 2.14 9.48 15.81
N HIS A 144 3.25 10.02 16.30
CA HIS A 144 4.13 10.89 15.51
C HIS A 144 4.53 10.21 14.18
N ALA A 145 5.02 8.97 14.23
CA ALA A 145 5.39 8.20 13.04
C ALA A 145 4.23 8.09 12.04
N ALA A 146 3.02 7.75 12.52
CA ALA A 146 1.86 7.55 11.66
C ALA A 146 1.41 8.84 10.97
N LEU A 147 1.37 9.97 11.69
CA LEU A 147 0.94 11.25 11.15
C LEU A 147 1.92 11.78 10.11
N VAL A 148 3.21 11.75 10.43
CA VAL A 148 4.27 12.27 9.57
C VAL A 148 4.41 11.41 8.31
N ALA A 149 4.46 10.09 8.44
CA ALA A 149 4.60 9.20 7.29
C ALA A 149 3.40 9.29 6.33
N ARG A 150 2.18 9.44 6.87
CA ARG A 150 0.98 9.66 6.05
C ARG A 150 1.02 10.99 5.32
N GLY A 151 1.50 12.05 5.97
CA GLY A 151 1.69 13.36 5.33
C GLY A 151 2.60 13.29 4.10
N TRP A 152 3.60 12.40 4.13
CA TRP A 152 4.53 12.19 3.02
C TRP A 152 4.15 11.05 2.07
N GLY A 153 3.07 10.32 2.34
CA GLY A 153 2.69 9.15 1.54
C GLY A 153 3.73 8.01 1.59
N LYS A 154 4.46 7.87 2.70
CA LYS A 154 5.45 6.81 2.90
C LYS A 154 4.83 5.57 3.55
N CYS A 155 5.36 4.40 3.18
CA CYS A 155 5.01 3.14 3.81
C CYS A 155 5.34 3.21 5.31
N CYS A 156 4.35 2.93 6.16
CA CYS A 156 4.57 2.99 7.60
C CYS A 156 3.73 1.95 8.34
N ILE A 157 4.40 1.23 9.24
CA ILE A 157 3.77 0.27 10.14
C ILE A 157 4.15 0.66 11.56
N VAL A 158 3.14 0.81 12.42
CA VAL A 158 3.34 1.23 13.82
C VAL A 158 2.78 0.21 14.79
N GLY A 159 3.24 0.26 16.05
CA GLY A 159 2.70 -0.61 17.10
C GLY A 159 2.90 -2.11 16.83
N CYS A 160 4.00 -2.49 16.19
CA CYS A 160 4.34 -3.89 15.99
C CYS A 160 5.04 -4.44 17.25
N GLY A 161 4.22 -4.88 18.22
CA GLY A 161 4.69 -5.35 19.53
C GLY A 161 5.62 -6.56 19.53
N ASP A 162 5.74 -7.27 18.40
CA ASP A 162 6.68 -8.39 18.24
C ASP A 162 8.13 -7.95 18.02
N LEU A 163 8.38 -6.64 17.85
CA LEU A 163 9.72 -6.05 17.69
C LEU A 163 10.45 -5.93 19.03
N HIS A 164 11.57 -6.64 19.16
CA HIS A 164 12.49 -6.48 20.27
C HIS A 164 13.82 -5.91 19.75
N ILE A 165 14.02 -4.61 19.95
CA ILE A 165 15.13 -3.86 19.35
C ILE A 165 16.27 -3.73 20.36
N ASN A 166 17.50 -4.04 19.93
CA ASN A 166 18.72 -3.79 20.67
C ASN A 166 19.57 -2.75 19.93
N PHE A 167 19.43 -1.48 20.31
CA PHE A 167 20.17 -0.37 19.69
C PHE A 167 21.69 -0.45 19.86
N HIS A 168 22.18 -1.06 20.95
CA HIS A 168 23.63 -1.21 21.17
C HIS A 168 24.25 -2.25 20.24
N ALA A 169 23.56 -3.37 20.03
CA ALA A 169 24.01 -4.41 19.11
C ALA A 169 23.65 -4.10 17.64
N LYS A 170 22.77 -3.12 17.41
CA LYS A 170 22.14 -2.83 16.11
C LYS A 170 21.48 -4.09 15.53
N GLU A 171 20.65 -4.72 16.34
CA GLU A 171 19.88 -5.92 15.98
C GLU A 171 18.42 -5.75 16.40
N VAL A 172 17.52 -6.41 15.67
CA VAL A 172 16.10 -6.52 16.01
C VAL A 172 15.64 -7.95 15.89
N GLN A 173 14.95 -8.42 16.92
CA GLN A 173 14.25 -9.69 16.87
C GLN A 173 12.79 -9.44 16.50
N ILE A 174 12.33 -10.08 15.42
CA ILE A 174 10.95 -10.04 14.93
C ILE A 174 10.42 -11.47 14.94
N GLY A 175 9.58 -11.78 15.94
CA GLY A 175 9.21 -13.17 16.23
C GLY A 175 10.45 -14.02 16.52
N ASP A 176 10.67 -15.06 15.70
CA ASP A 176 11.80 -16.00 15.85
C ASP A 176 13.04 -15.62 15.03
N GLN A 177 13.00 -14.53 14.26
CA GLN A 177 14.11 -14.11 13.40
C GLN A 177 14.89 -12.97 14.04
N LEU A 178 16.21 -13.11 14.12
CA LEU A 178 17.13 -12.05 14.51
C LEU A 178 17.70 -11.41 13.24
N LEU A 179 17.45 -10.13 13.06
CA LEU A 179 17.91 -9.33 11.93
C LEU A 179 18.86 -8.24 12.42
N ARG A 180 19.81 -7.86 11.57
CA ARG A 180 20.86 -6.88 11.86
C ARG A 180 20.70 -5.64 11.00
N GLU A 181 21.39 -4.57 11.39
CA GLU A 181 21.55 -3.40 10.52
C GLU A 181 22.14 -3.83 9.17
N GLY A 182 21.55 -3.33 8.08
CA GLY A 182 21.92 -3.71 6.72
C GLY A 182 21.16 -4.90 6.14
N ASP A 183 20.49 -5.71 6.96
CA ASP A 183 19.64 -6.80 6.46
C ASP A 183 18.42 -6.24 5.73
N TRP A 184 17.99 -6.94 4.68
CA TRP A 184 16.85 -6.52 3.87
C TRP A 184 15.54 -7.02 4.46
N ILE A 185 14.57 -6.11 4.48
CA ILE A 185 13.16 -6.44 4.74
C ILE A 185 12.26 -5.74 3.72
N THR A 186 11.06 -6.28 3.57
CA THR A 186 9.98 -5.65 2.81
C THR A 186 8.77 -5.44 3.69
N MET A 187 8.12 -4.29 3.54
CA MET A 187 6.94 -3.90 4.29
C MET A 187 5.76 -3.66 3.33
N ASN A 188 4.60 -4.18 3.70
CA ASN A 188 3.31 -3.82 3.13
C ASN A 188 2.56 -2.96 4.15
N GLY A 189 2.68 -1.64 4.01
CA GLY A 189 2.06 -0.64 4.86
C GLY A 189 0.53 -0.63 4.77
N THR A 190 -0.04 -1.06 3.64
CA THR A 190 -1.50 -1.18 3.46
C THR A 190 -2.09 -2.32 4.30
N LEU A 191 -1.39 -3.46 4.38
CA LEU A 191 -1.84 -4.62 5.18
C LEU A 191 -1.22 -4.70 6.57
N GLY A 192 -0.24 -3.85 6.86
CA GLY A 192 0.51 -3.83 8.11
C GLY A 192 1.45 -5.03 8.27
N LYS A 193 1.92 -5.63 7.17
CA LYS A 193 2.72 -6.86 7.19
C LYS A 193 4.20 -6.60 6.89
N ILE A 194 5.07 -7.38 7.54
CA ILE A 194 6.53 -7.26 7.42
C ILE A 194 7.08 -8.61 6.96
N TYR A 195 7.98 -8.60 5.99
CA TYR A 195 8.52 -9.76 5.31
C TYR A 195 10.05 -9.77 5.36
N SER A 196 10.62 -10.97 5.43
CA SER A 196 12.07 -11.16 5.36
C SER A 196 12.58 -11.03 3.93
N GLY A 197 13.73 -10.38 3.76
CA GLY A 197 14.42 -10.24 2.49
C GLY A 197 13.78 -9.20 1.58
N GLN A 198 14.09 -9.32 0.28
CA GLN A 198 13.58 -8.43 -0.75
C GLN A 198 12.42 -9.11 -1.48
N VAL A 199 11.25 -8.47 -1.43
CA VAL A 199 10.09 -8.84 -2.25
C VAL A 199 9.92 -7.78 -3.34
N ASP A 200 9.62 -8.23 -4.55
CA ASP A 200 9.43 -7.36 -5.71
C ASP A 200 8.23 -6.42 -5.52
N LEU A 201 8.46 -5.16 -5.89
CA LEU A 201 7.46 -4.10 -5.85
C LEU A 201 6.99 -3.77 -7.27
N ILE A 202 5.68 -3.58 -7.41
CA ILE A 202 5.05 -2.98 -8.58
C ILE A 202 5.07 -1.46 -8.37
N PRO A 203 5.74 -0.70 -9.26
CA PRO A 203 5.79 0.75 -9.13
C PRO A 203 4.41 1.38 -9.32
N ALA A 204 4.10 2.41 -8.55
CA ALA A 204 2.97 3.29 -8.81
C ALA A 204 3.36 4.28 -9.91
N ASP A 205 2.59 4.31 -10.98
CA ASP A 205 2.70 5.33 -12.01
C ASP A 205 1.29 5.77 -12.44
N PRO A 206 0.76 6.85 -11.84
CA PRO A 206 -0.53 7.42 -12.23
C PRO A 206 -0.56 7.91 -13.68
N ASP A 207 0.59 8.29 -14.26
CA ASP A 207 0.67 8.79 -15.63
C ASP A 207 0.48 7.68 -16.66
N THR A 208 0.80 6.42 -16.30
CA THR A 208 0.48 5.26 -17.14
C THR A 208 -1.01 4.89 -17.17
N HIS A 209 -1.84 5.51 -16.33
CA HIS A 209 -3.26 5.21 -16.19
C HIS A 209 -4.13 6.41 -16.63
N PRO A 210 -4.40 6.59 -17.94
CA PRO A 210 -5.23 7.71 -18.43
C PRO A 210 -6.64 7.69 -17.84
N GLU A 211 -7.18 6.51 -17.55
CA GLU A 211 -8.49 6.33 -16.91
C GLU A 211 -8.51 6.93 -15.49
N TYR A 212 -7.39 6.94 -14.76
CA TYR A 212 -7.31 7.60 -13.45
C TYR A 212 -7.54 9.12 -13.57
N LYS A 213 -6.89 9.77 -14.54
CA LYS A 213 -7.06 11.22 -14.78
C LYS A 213 -8.50 11.56 -15.17
N GLU A 214 -9.12 10.73 -15.97
CA GLU A 214 -10.53 10.90 -16.38
C GLU A 214 -11.48 10.76 -15.18
N LEU A 215 -11.28 9.74 -14.35
CA LEU A 215 -12.05 9.55 -13.12
C LEU A 215 -11.90 10.73 -12.16
N MET A 216 -10.68 11.26 -11.98
CA MET A 216 -10.42 12.44 -11.14
C MET A 216 -11.11 13.69 -11.69
N THR A 217 -11.13 13.87 -13.01
CA THR A 217 -11.87 14.97 -13.65
C THR A 217 -13.37 14.87 -13.32
N TRP A 218 -13.95 13.67 -13.36
CA TRP A 218 -15.35 13.47 -12.97
C TRP A 218 -15.59 13.73 -11.48
N ALA A 219 -14.64 13.37 -10.63
CA ALA A 219 -14.72 13.65 -9.19
C ALA A 219 -14.72 15.16 -8.93
N ASP A 220 -13.87 15.92 -9.63
CA ASP A 220 -13.80 17.38 -9.56
C ASP A 220 -15.08 18.07 -10.07
N GLU A 221 -15.72 17.52 -11.11
CA GLU A 221 -17.01 18.03 -11.61
C GLU A 221 -18.16 17.88 -10.59
N VAL A 222 -18.13 16.82 -9.77
CA VAL A 222 -19.24 16.46 -8.87
C VAL A 222 -19.03 16.98 -7.44
N ARG A 223 -17.77 17.16 -7.00
CA ARG A 223 -17.50 17.58 -5.62
C ARG A 223 -18.00 18.99 -5.34
N ILE A 224 -18.55 19.18 -4.15
CA ILE A 224 -18.95 20.49 -3.63
C ILE A 224 -17.83 21.08 -2.77
N LEU A 225 -17.12 20.22 -2.04
CA LEU A 225 -16.03 20.61 -1.15
C LEU A 225 -14.77 20.95 -1.96
N ASN A 226 -14.07 21.98 -1.53
CA ASN A 226 -12.72 22.27 -2.01
C ASN A 226 -11.71 21.38 -1.29
N ILE A 227 -10.77 20.82 -2.06
CA ILE A 227 -9.66 20.04 -1.53
C ILE A 227 -8.43 20.96 -1.47
N ARG A 228 -7.82 21.04 -0.29
CA ARG A 228 -6.54 21.72 -0.05
C ARG A 228 -5.57 20.70 0.53
N THR A 229 -4.28 20.96 0.38
CA THR A 229 -3.24 20.15 1.01
C THR A 229 -2.69 20.87 2.24
N ASN A 230 -2.31 20.09 3.26
CA ASN A 230 -1.48 20.58 4.35
C ASN A 230 -0.03 20.47 3.90
N ALA A 231 0.59 21.60 3.57
CA ALA A 231 1.99 21.69 3.20
C ALA A 231 2.66 22.75 4.08
N GLU A 232 3.80 22.39 4.67
CA GLU A 232 4.70 23.29 5.41
C GLU A 232 5.89 23.70 4.54
#